data_AF-A0A7C1DS13-F1
#
_entry.id   AF-A0A7C1DS13-F1
#
_cell.length_a   1.000
_cell.length_b   1.000
_cell.length_c   1.000
_cell.angle_alpha   90.00
_cell.angle_beta   90.00
_cell.angle_gamma   90.00
#
_symmetry.space_group_name_H-M   'P 1'
#
loop_
_entity.id
_entity.type
_entity.pdbx_description
1 polymer ?
#
loop_
_entity_poly.entity_id
_entity_poly.type
_entity_poly.pdbx_seq_one_letter_code
_entity_poly.pdbx_strand_id
1 'polypeptide(L)'
;MPKNLPANWESFRKVLGEPGVVDVIVFGSSVRGKDKPGDLDVCVVWQGKAGRTPGAIDLSYEELFSPAFLAREDILADGFSLRLGKTLSEAFGYQTFHSFSYSLGKMDYNTRARFHAAMRKTVNELGMLKLKALVLVPVEKVERFREFLTYWKIDFRESRVLFPGQEYKFLVK
;
A
#
# COMPACT_ATOMS: atom_id res chain seq x y z
N MET A 1 4.25 -1.80 -11.89
CA MET A 1 4.92 -2.96 -11.23
C MET A 1 5.63 -2.46 -9.99
N PRO A 2 5.47 -3.11 -8.82
CA PRO A 2 6.14 -2.70 -7.59
C PRO A 2 7.65 -2.71 -7.81
N LYS A 3 8.33 -1.62 -7.43
CA LYS A 3 9.74 -1.41 -7.78
C LYS A 3 10.71 -2.34 -7.01
N ASN A 4 10.25 -2.93 -5.90
CA ASN A 4 11.07 -3.69 -4.96
C ASN A 4 10.50 -5.10 -4.71
N LEU A 5 10.17 -5.85 -5.76
CA LEU A 5 9.77 -7.25 -5.57
C LEU A 5 11.00 -8.12 -5.25
N PRO A 6 10.98 -8.95 -4.18
CA PRO A 6 12.06 -9.86 -3.85
C PRO A 6 12.20 -10.98 -4.89
N ALA A 7 13.41 -11.52 -5.08
CA ALA A 7 13.77 -12.42 -6.18
C ALA A 7 12.89 -13.67 -6.35
N ASN A 8 12.19 -14.11 -5.29
CA ASN A 8 11.26 -15.23 -5.34
C ASN A 8 9.92 -14.91 -6.02
N TRP A 9 9.63 -13.65 -6.40
CA TRP A 9 8.33 -13.28 -7.00
C TRP A 9 8.02 -14.01 -8.32
N GLU A 10 9.05 -14.41 -9.08
CA GLU A 10 8.87 -15.10 -10.37
C GLU A 10 8.28 -16.51 -10.23
N SER A 11 8.45 -17.18 -9.08
CA SER A 11 7.83 -18.48 -8.86
C SER A 11 6.31 -18.37 -8.85
N PHE A 12 5.78 -17.28 -8.30
CA PHE A 12 4.35 -16.99 -8.23
C PHE A 12 3.74 -16.64 -9.60
N ARG A 13 4.53 -16.20 -10.57
CA ARG A 13 4.05 -16.04 -11.96
C ARG A 13 3.67 -17.37 -12.60
N LYS A 14 4.29 -18.48 -12.20
CA LYS A 14 3.95 -19.81 -12.72
C LYS A 14 2.58 -20.26 -12.21
N VAL A 15 2.24 -19.90 -10.98
CA VAL A 15 0.95 -20.21 -10.33
C VAL A 15 -0.23 -19.60 -11.10
N LEU A 16 -0.06 -18.44 -11.75
CA LEU A 16 -1.12 -17.83 -12.59
C LEU A 16 -1.62 -18.74 -13.74
N GLY A 17 -0.81 -19.72 -14.15
CA GLY A 17 -1.16 -20.69 -15.19
C GLY A 17 -1.88 -21.93 -14.66
N GLU A 18 -2.01 -22.09 -13.35
CA GLU A 18 -2.69 -23.25 -12.77
C GLU A 18 -4.22 -23.17 -12.97
N PRO A 19 -4.88 -24.29 -13.30
CA PRO A 19 -6.34 -24.33 -13.46
C PRO A 19 -7.06 -23.85 -12.21
N GLY A 20 -7.97 -22.91 -12.37
CA GLY A 20 -8.74 -22.34 -11.27
C GLY A 20 -8.09 -21.15 -10.58
N VAL A 21 -6.86 -20.76 -10.89
CA VAL A 21 -6.27 -19.53 -10.33
C VAL A 21 -6.85 -18.30 -11.03
N VAL A 22 -7.63 -17.52 -10.29
CA VAL A 22 -8.20 -16.23 -10.73
C VAL A 22 -7.11 -15.18 -10.79
N ASP A 23 -6.28 -15.06 -9.76
CA ASP A 23 -5.20 -14.08 -9.72
C ASP A 23 -4.14 -14.45 -8.68
N VAL A 24 -2.98 -13.82 -8.80
CA VAL A 24 -1.95 -13.79 -7.76
C VAL A 24 -1.69 -12.32 -7.43
N ILE A 25 -1.90 -11.97 -6.17
CA ILE A 25 -1.86 -10.59 -5.70
C ILE A 25 -0.72 -10.45 -4.71
N VAL A 26 0.21 -9.56 -5.01
CA VAL A 26 1.24 -9.13 -4.06
C VAL A 26 0.68 -7.96 -3.26
N PHE A 27 0.81 -7.97 -1.93
CA PHE A 27 0.31 -6.89 -1.08
C PHE A 27 1.29 -6.58 0.05
N GLY A 28 0.85 -5.78 1.02
CA GLY A 28 1.64 -5.47 2.21
C GLY A 28 2.86 -4.58 1.93
N SER A 29 3.89 -4.77 2.75
CA SER A 29 5.04 -3.84 2.80
C SER A 29 5.85 -3.78 1.50
N SER A 30 5.84 -4.86 0.73
CA SER A 30 6.50 -4.95 -0.59
C SER A 30 5.89 -4.02 -1.63
N VAL A 31 4.58 -3.76 -1.55
CA VAL A 31 3.90 -2.82 -2.46
C VAL A 31 3.97 -1.39 -1.92
N ARG A 32 4.04 -1.23 -0.61
CA ARG A 32 4.06 0.09 0.07
C ARG A 32 5.43 0.80 0.05
N GLY A 33 6.40 0.25 -0.67
CA GLY A 33 7.69 0.87 -0.93
C GLY A 33 8.72 0.72 0.19
N LYS A 34 8.65 -0.37 0.97
CA LYS A 34 9.74 -0.73 1.88
C LYS A 34 11.03 -0.97 1.09
N ASP A 35 12.16 -0.43 1.55
CA ASP A 35 13.45 -0.57 0.85
C ASP A 35 13.97 -2.01 0.87
N LYS A 36 13.70 -2.74 1.96
CA LYS A 36 14.00 -4.17 2.12
C LYS A 36 12.81 -4.85 2.79
N PRO A 37 11.78 -5.27 2.03
CA PRO A 37 10.73 -6.10 2.61
C PRO A 37 11.35 -7.39 3.13
N GLY A 38 10.99 -7.75 4.37
CA GLY A 38 11.51 -8.97 5.01
C GLY A 38 10.91 -10.23 4.37
N ASP A 39 9.60 -10.18 4.12
CA ASP A 39 8.81 -11.24 3.50
C ASP A 39 7.96 -10.67 2.36
N LEU A 40 7.60 -11.55 1.41
CA LEU A 40 6.68 -11.24 0.33
C LEU A 40 5.27 -11.69 0.71
N ASP A 41 4.38 -10.74 0.97
CA ASP A 41 2.98 -11.04 1.22
C ASP A 41 2.27 -11.33 -0.11
N VAL A 42 1.89 -12.59 -0.33
CA VAL A 42 1.22 -13.05 -1.55
C VAL A 42 -0.11 -13.69 -1.21
N CYS A 43 -1.13 -13.35 -1.99
CA CYS A 43 -2.43 -14.00 -1.99
C CYS A 43 -2.66 -14.67 -3.35
N VAL A 44 -3.07 -15.93 -3.36
CA VAL A 44 -3.54 -16.64 -4.56
C VAL A 44 -5.05 -16.76 -4.46
N VAL A 45 -5.74 -16.20 -5.44
CA VAL A 45 -7.20 -16.21 -5.50
C VAL A 45 -7.65 -17.33 -6.42
N TRP A 46 -8.49 -18.21 -5.92
CA TRP A 46 -8.99 -19.39 -6.62
C TRP A 46 -10.46 -19.23 -6.99
N GLN A 47 -10.83 -19.79 -8.14
CA GLN A 47 -12.21 -19.95 -8.58
C GLN A 47 -12.76 -21.19 -7.87
N GLY A 48 -13.65 -20.98 -6.89
CA GLY A 48 -14.15 -22.05 -6.04
C GLY A 48 -13.17 -22.39 -4.92
N LYS A 49 -12.92 -23.68 -4.66
CA LYS A 49 -12.15 -24.10 -3.49
C LYS A 49 -10.70 -23.60 -3.54
N ALA A 50 -10.25 -22.95 -2.46
CA ALA A 50 -8.87 -22.52 -2.29
C ALA A 50 -7.89 -23.71 -2.42
N GLY A 51 -6.80 -23.48 -3.15
CA GLY A 51 -5.70 -24.44 -3.30
C GLY A 51 -4.72 -24.39 -2.12
N ARG A 52 -3.48 -24.78 -2.37
CA ARG A 52 -2.40 -24.70 -1.39
C ARG A 52 -1.07 -24.37 -2.07
N THR A 53 -0.65 -23.13 -1.91
CA THR A 53 0.54 -22.55 -2.51
C THR A 53 1.54 -22.24 -1.39
N PRO A 54 2.72 -22.89 -1.35
CA PRO A 54 3.72 -22.60 -0.33
C PRO A 54 4.14 -21.12 -0.32
N GLY A 55 4.07 -20.49 0.85
CA GLY A 55 4.46 -19.08 1.03
C GLY A 55 3.42 -18.07 0.55
N ALA A 56 2.18 -18.49 0.26
CA ALA A 56 1.08 -17.59 -0.02
C ALA A 56 -0.16 -17.93 0.83
N ILE A 57 -1.07 -16.96 0.91
CA ILE A 57 -2.41 -17.14 1.43
C ILE A 57 -3.29 -17.57 0.25
N ASP A 58 -3.82 -18.79 0.27
CA ASP A 58 -4.79 -19.25 -0.72
C ASP A 58 -6.21 -18.91 -0.24
N LEU A 59 -6.97 -18.22 -1.08
CA LEU A 59 -8.37 -17.86 -0.80
C LEU A 59 -9.24 -18.19 -1.99
N SER A 60 -10.49 -18.58 -1.75
CA SER A 60 -11.52 -18.49 -2.78
C SER A 60 -11.83 -17.03 -3.12
N TYR A 61 -12.46 -16.83 -4.27
CA TYR A 61 -13.00 -15.52 -4.63
C TYR A 61 -13.94 -14.98 -3.55
N GLU A 62 -14.81 -15.80 -2.98
CA GLU A 62 -15.76 -15.41 -1.93
C GLU A 62 -15.04 -15.07 -0.61
N GLU A 63 -14.02 -15.85 -0.24
CA GLU A 63 -13.23 -15.62 0.97
C GLU A 63 -12.47 -14.29 0.92
N LEU A 64 -11.99 -13.88 -0.26
CA LEU A 64 -11.35 -12.58 -0.45
C LEU A 64 -12.26 -11.41 -0.04
N PHE A 65 -13.57 -11.51 -0.29
CA PHE A 65 -14.52 -10.45 0.07
C PHE A 65 -15.10 -10.59 1.48
N SER A 66 -14.78 -11.68 2.19
CA SER A 66 -15.26 -11.93 3.54
C SER A 66 -14.78 -10.85 4.52
N PRO A 67 -15.68 -10.23 5.32
CA PRO A 67 -15.28 -9.30 6.38
C PRO A 67 -14.40 -9.93 7.47
N ALA A 68 -14.43 -11.26 7.61
CA ALA A 68 -13.59 -11.98 8.57
C ALA A 68 -12.11 -12.04 8.13
N PHE A 69 -11.83 -11.81 6.85
CA PHE A 69 -10.46 -11.81 6.33
C PHE A 69 -9.81 -10.44 6.57
N LEU A 70 -8.94 -10.36 7.58
CA LEU A 70 -8.36 -9.11 8.06
C LEU A 70 -7.52 -8.38 7.00
N ALA A 71 -6.80 -9.11 6.14
CA ALA A 71 -5.97 -8.51 5.10
C ALA A 71 -6.76 -8.12 3.83
N ARG A 72 -8.10 -8.29 3.82
CA ARG A 72 -8.96 -7.92 2.70
C ARG A 72 -8.74 -6.48 2.24
N GLU A 73 -8.70 -5.54 3.16
CA GLU A 73 -8.60 -4.11 2.83
C GLU A 73 -7.25 -3.79 2.19
N ASP A 74 -6.17 -4.39 2.69
CA ASP A 74 -4.83 -4.26 2.15
C ASP A 74 -4.75 -4.79 0.72
N ILE A 75 -5.37 -5.95 0.47
CA ILE A 75 -5.40 -6.56 -0.86
C ILE A 75 -6.26 -5.74 -1.83
N LEU A 76 -7.48 -5.36 -1.43
CA LEU A 76 -8.39 -4.64 -2.32
C LEU A 76 -7.91 -3.22 -2.64
N ALA A 77 -7.30 -2.53 -1.66
CA ALA A 77 -6.86 -1.15 -1.83
C ALA A 77 -5.45 -1.02 -2.43
N ASP A 78 -4.51 -1.85 -1.98
CA ASP A 78 -3.08 -1.71 -2.31
C ASP A 78 -2.55 -2.90 -3.13
N GLY A 79 -3.27 -4.03 -3.16
CA GLY A 79 -2.79 -5.27 -3.74
C GLY A 79 -2.52 -5.14 -5.23
N PHE A 80 -1.30 -5.49 -5.64
CA PHE A 80 -0.85 -5.50 -7.02
C PHE A 80 -1.17 -6.85 -7.66
N SER A 81 -2.11 -6.83 -8.61
CA SER A 81 -2.49 -7.99 -9.40
C SER A 81 -1.39 -8.34 -10.41
N LEU A 82 -0.87 -9.56 -10.34
CA LEU A 82 0.08 -10.05 -11.34
C LEU A 82 -0.61 -10.34 -12.68
N ARG A 83 -1.91 -10.69 -12.69
CA ARG A 83 -2.67 -10.89 -13.92
C ARG A 83 -2.97 -9.58 -14.66
N LEU A 84 -3.38 -8.54 -13.93
CA LEU A 84 -3.79 -7.26 -14.52
C LEU A 84 -2.62 -6.28 -14.69
N GLY A 85 -1.50 -6.50 -14.01
CA GLY A 85 -0.32 -5.64 -14.07
C GLY A 85 -0.49 -4.27 -13.41
N LYS A 86 -1.52 -4.11 -12.59
CA LYS A 86 -1.88 -2.90 -11.82
C LYS A 86 -2.50 -3.29 -10.48
N THR A 87 -2.71 -2.32 -9.60
CA THR A 87 -3.41 -2.58 -8.34
C THR A 87 -4.89 -2.91 -8.57
N LEU A 88 -5.52 -3.63 -7.65
CA LEU A 88 -6.95 -3.94 -7.75
C LEU A 88 -7.80 -2.67 -7.75
N SER A 89 -7.48 -1.69 -6.92
CA SER A 89 -8.18 -0.40 -6.90
C SER A 89 -8.10 0.33 -8.26
N GLU A 90 -6.93 0.34 -8.91
CA GLU A 90 -6.77 0.86 -10.27
C GLU A 90 -7.54 0.05 -11.33
N ALA A 91 -7.72 -1.25 -11.12
CA ALA A 91 -8.58 -2.06 -11.96
C ALA A 91 -10.05 -1.65 -11.85
N PHE A 92 -10.49 -1.24 -10.67
CA PHE A 92 -11.82 -0.68 -10.41
C PHE A 92 -11.97 0.81 -10.73
N GLY A 93 -10.93 1.45 -11.28
CA GLY A 93 -10.97 2.86 -11.67
C GLY A 93 -10.72 3.84 -10.53
N TYR A 94 -10.13 3.38 -9.42
CA TYR A 94 -9.70 4.22 -8.30
C TYR A 94 -8.20 4.44 -8.29
N GLN A 95 -7.76 5.46 -7.57
CA GLN A 95 -6.39 5.66 -7.17
C GLN A 95 -6.31 5.68 -5.64
N THR A 96 -5.42 4.87 -5.08
CA THR A 96 -5.27 4.73 -3.64
C THR A 96 -4.23 5.70 -3.10
N PHE A 97 -4.58 6.36 -1.99
CA PHE A 97 -3.66 7.13 -1.15
C PHE A 97 -3.82 6.68 0.30
N HIS A 98 -2.74 6.82 1.07
CA HIS A 98 -2.82 6.77 2.52
C HIS A 98 -2.83 8.18 3.07
N SER A 99 -3.86 8.47 3.86
CA SER A 99 -3.95 9.69 4.64
C SER A 99 -3.28 9.48 6.00
N PHE A 100 -2.40 10.41 6.35
CA PHE A 100 -1.73 10.46 7.63
C PHE A 100 -2.15 11.74 8.34
N SER A 101 -2.94 11.60 9.40
CA SER A 101 -3.26 12.71 10.31
C SER A 101 -2.32 12.64 11.50
N TYR A 102 -1.69 13.75 11.88
CA TYR A 102 -0.64 13.72 12.90
C TYR A 102 -0.73 14.87 13.91
N SER A 103 -0.15 14.66 15.09
CA SER A 103 -0.05 15.65 16.17
C SER A 103 1.40 15.92 16.54
N LEU A 104 1.75 17.20 16.73
CA LEU A 104 3.11 17.62 17.09
C LEU A 104 3.43 17.46 18.59
N GLY A 105 2.46 17.06 19.40
CA GLY A 105 2.63 16.88 20.85
C GLY A 105 3.31 18.08 21.54
N LYS A 106 4.08 17.77 22.59
CA LYS A 106 4.90 18.76 23.32
C LYS A 106 6.34 18.80 22.75
N MET A 107 6.48 19.20 21.50
CA MET A 107 7.81 19.57 20.94
C MET A 107 8.19 20.99 21.33
N ASP A 108 9.45 21.20 21.71
CA ASP A 108 10.05 22.52 21.87
C ASP A 108 10.14 23.26 20.52
N TYR A 109 10.32 24.58 20.58
CA TYR A 109 10.31 25.44 19.40
C TYR A 109 11.36 25.03 18.35
N ASN A 110 12.59 24.71 18.77
CA ASN A 110 13.68 24.38 17.87
C ASN A 110 13.45 23.04 17.18
N THR A 111 13.01 22.03 17.94
CA THR A 111 12.64 20.71 17.40
C THR A 111 11.47 20.82 16.43
N ARG A 112 10.47 21.64 16.76
CA ARG A 112 9.32 21.89 15.88
C ARG A 112 9.72 22.55 14.56
N ALA A 113 10.59 23.58 14.61
CA ALA A 113 11.09 24.24 13.41
C ALA A 113 11.86 23.25 12.50
N ARG A 114 12.72 22.42 13.10
CA ARG A 114 13.46 21.37 12.37
C ARG A 114 12.53 20.32 11.76
N PHE A 115 11.51 19.87 12.50
CA PHE A 115 10.50 18.95 11.99
C PHE A 115 9.78 19.55 10.78
N HIS A 116 9.34 20.81 10.84
CA HIS A 116 8.66 21.45 9.72
C HIS A 116 9.55 21.60 8.48
N ALA A 117 10.84 21.89 8.67
CA ALA A 117 11.81 21.91 7.57
C ALA A 117 11.96 20.51 6.94
N ALA A 118 12.16 19.48 7.77
CA ALA A 118 12.27 18.10 7.30
C ALA A 118 10.99 17.62 6.60
N MET A 119 9.81 17.89 7.18
CA MET A 119 8.51 17.56 6.62
C MET A 119 8.32 18.18 5.23
N ARG A 120 8.64 19.47 5.04
CA ARG A 120 8.55 20.11 3.72
C ARG A 120 9.45 19.43 2.69
N LYS A 121 10.69 19.12 3.08
CA LYS A 121 11.63 18.41 2.22
C LYS A 121 11.09 17.03 1.84
N THR A 122 10.67 16.23 2.82
CA THR A 122 10.10 14.89 2.61
C THR A 122 8.85 14.93 1.72
N VAL A 123 7.92 15.86 1.96
CA VAL A 123 6.70 16.05 1.14
C VAL A 123 7.04 16.29 -0.32
N ASN A 124 7.98 17.20 -0.59
CA ASN A 124 8.39 17.51 -1.96
C ASN A 124 9.14 16.35 -2.62
N GLU A 125 10.06 15.71 -1.90
CA GLU A 125 10.86 14.59 -2.43
C GLU A 125 10.01 13.36 -2.77
N LEU A 126 8.94 13.11 -2.01
CA LEU A 126 8.07 11.95 -2.19
C LEU A 126 6.82 12.26 -3.02
N GLY A 127 6.63 13.50 -3.49
CA GLY A 127 5.47 13.90 -4.28
C GLY A 127 4.13 13.77 -3.52
N MET A 128 4.15 14.08 -2.21
CA MET A 128 2.98 13.95 -1.33
C MET A 128 2.15 15.24 -1.33
N LEU A 129 0.85 15.12 -1.05
CA LEU A 129 -0.01 16.29 -0.83
C LEU A 129 -0.13 16.57 0.66
N LYS A 130 0.20 17.78 1.10
CA LYS A 130 0.05 18.18 2.51
C LYS A 130 -1.05 19.21 2.69
N LEU A 131 -2.01 18.89 3.56
CA LEU A 131 -3.14 19.73 3.95
C LEU A 131 -3.13 19.95 5.48
N LYS A 132 -2.48 21.03 5.95
CA LYS A 132 -2.28 21.31 7.38
C LYS A 132 -1.62 20.14 8.13
N ALA A 133 -2.39 19.40 8.94
CA ALA A 133 -1.96 18.26 9.74
C ALA A 133 -2.32 16.91 9.10
N LEU A 134 -2.78 16.93 7.84
CA LEU A 134 -3.07 15.77 7.01
C LEU A 134 -2.04 15.70 5.88
N VAL A 135 -1.53 14.50 5.59
CA VAL A 135 -0.68 14.23 4.42
C VAL A 135 -1.29 13.08 3.63
N LEU A 136 -1.51 13.26 2.33
CA LEU A 136 -1.85 12.17 1.41
C LEU A 136 -0.57 11.65 0.78
N VAL A 137 -0.38 10.34 0.90
CA VAL A 137 0.84 9.64 0.53
C VAL A 137 0.49 8.60 -0.52
N PRO A 138 1.14 8.61 -1.70
CA PRO A 138 1.01 7.51 -2.68
C PRO A 138 1.40 6.17 -2.04
N VAL A 139 0.72 5.08 -2.43
CA VAL A 139 0.92 3.74 -1.83
C VAL A 139 2.39 3.35 -1.76
N GLU A 140 3.15 3.56 -2.83
CA GLU A 140 4.56 3.20 -2.95
C GLU A 140 5.51 4.02 -2.07
N LYS A 141 5.00 5.00 -1.31
CA LYS A 141 5.76 5.88 -0.40
C LYS A 141 5.34 5.73 1.06
N VAL A 142 4.36 4.89 1.34
CA VAL A 142 3.72 4.77 2.66
C VAL A 142 4.70 4.35 3.73
N GLU A 143 5.50 3.30 3.50
CA GLU A 143 6.46 2.82 4.51
C GLU A 143 7.49 3.88 4.85
N ARG A 144 8.07 4.51 3.83
CA ARG A 144 9.07 5.57 4.02
C ARG A 144 8.52 6.77 4.79
N PHE A 145 7.26 7.16 4.55
CA PHE A 145 6.65 8.25 5.31
C PHE A 145 6.30 7.83 6.75
N ARG A 146 5.85 6.58 6.95
CA ARG A 146 5.62 6.03 8.28
C ARG A 146 6.91 6.04 9.11
N GLU A 147 8.01 5.54 8.54
CA GLU A 147 9.34 5.55 9.14
C GLU A 147 9.79 6.98 9.49
N PHE A 148 9.53 7.95 8.61
CA PHE A 148 9.80 9.36 8.88
C PHE A 148 9.05 9.85 10.14
N LEU A 149 7.74 9.62 10.24
CA LEU A 149 6.96 10.05 11.41
C LEU A 149 7.41 9.33 12.69
N THR A 150 7.69 8.03 12.60
CA THR A 150 8.20 7.22 13.71
C THR A 150 9.56 7.71 14.20
N TYR A 151 10.49 8.02 13.29
CA TYR A 151 11.80 8.59 13.64
C TYR A 151 11.66 9.89 14.44
N TRP A 152 10.71 10.74 14.05
CA TRP A 152 10.40 12.00 14.75
C TRP A 152 9.54 11.82 16.01
N LYS A 153 9.16 10.58 16.35
CA LYS A 153 8.25 10.25 17.48
C LYS A 153 6.94 11.04 17.41
N ILE A 154 6.41 11.18 16.21
CA ILE A 154 5.13 11.85 15.96
C ILE A 154 4.00 10.84 16.12
N ASP A 155 3.00 11.19 16.92
CA ASP A 155 1.75 10.42 16.95
C ASP A 155 0.95 10.68 15.68
N PHE A 156 0.51 9.62 15.02
CA PHE A 156 -0.29 9.71 13.81
C PHE A 156 -1.38 8.64 13.75
N ARG A 157 -2.40 8.91 12.93
CA ARG A 157 -3.37 7.93 12.46
C ARG A 157 -3.26 7.82 10.95
N GLU A 158 -3.30 6.58 10.48
CA GLU A 158 -3.28 6.23 9.07
C GLU A 158 -4.67 5.74 8.64
N SER A 159 -5.12 6.15 7.46
CA SER A 159 -6.35 5.63 6.85
C SER A 159 -6.22 5.63 5.33
N ARG A 160 -6.75 4.61 4.67
CA ARG A 160 -6.76 4.52 3.20
C ARG A 160 -7.87 5.39 2.61
N VAL A 161 -7.56 6.01 1.48
CA VAL A 161 -8.49 6.85 0.73
C VAL A 161 -8.45 6.39 -0.72
N LEU A 162 -9.62 6.04 -1.25
CA LEU A 162 -9.81 5.70 -2.65
C LEU A 162 -10.42 6.91 -3.36
N PHE A 163 -9.68 7.48 -4.32
CA PHE A 163 -10.19 8.54 -5.18
C PHE A 163 -10.63 7.98 -6.52
N PRO A 164 -11.78 8.39 -7.07
CA PRO A 164 -12.13 8.09 -8.46
C PRO A 164 -11.02 8.62 -9.38
N GLY A 165 -10.48 7.76 -10.27
CA GLY A 165 -9.30 8.08 -11.07
C GLY A 165 -9.47 9.29 -12.00
N GLN A 166 -10.70 9.65 -12.36
CA GLN A 166 -10.99 10.86 -13.14
C GLN A 166 -10.83 12.15 -12.33
N GLU A 167 -11.02 12.10 -11.00
CA GLU A 167 -10.98 13.26 -10.11
C GLU A 167 -9.56 13.60 -9.63
N TYR A 168 -8.62 12.66 -9.70
CA TYR A 168 -7.24 12.87 -9.28
C TYR A 168 -6.55 14.03 -10.01
N LYS A 169 -6.88 14.24 -11.29
CA LYS A 169 -6.30 15.35 -12.09
C LYS A 169 -6.52 16.72 -11.46
N PHE A 170 -7.49 16.87 -10.56
CA PHE A 170 -7.77 18.12 -9.87
C PHE A 170 -6.92 18.33 -8.60
N LEU A 171 -6.29 17.28 -8.06
CA LEU A 171 -5.50 17.33 -6.83
C LEU A 171 -4.01 17.62 -7.04
N VAL A 172 -3.50 17.48 -8.28
CA VAL A 172 -2.07 17.61 -8.62
C VAL A 172 -1.77 18.83 -9.49
N LYS A 173 -2.57 19.90 -9.36
CA LYS A 173 -2.29 21.17 -10.03
C LYS A 173 -1.15 21.93 -9.36
#